data_AF-A0A2D7WME1-F1
#
_entry.id   AF-A0A2D7WME1-F1
#
_cell.length_a   1.000
_cell.length_b   1.000
_cell.length_c   1.000
_cell.angle_alpha   90.00
_cell.angle_beta   90.00
_cell.angle_gamma   90.00
#
_symmetry.space_group_name_H-M   'P 1'
#
loop_
_entity.id
_entity.type
_entity.pdbx_description
1 polymer ?
#
loop_
_entity_poly.entity_id
_entity_poly.type
_entity_poly.pdbx_seq_one_letter_code
_entity_poly.pdbx_strand_id
1 'polypeptide(L)'
;MFRSILILTSFLTSLKLALASAERDFRSKNGQVIRGTIVKYFEDRDVLLKRSKDLQLFRINLDIFTEDDQAFVKNNFPPNHDALPEFQRPLSSQALITNSRYIDNLIETRLRSYNQRPNRPVSDETFLRRAYLKIIGRIPSYDETKAFLSSRGSDKRTRLIDSLLLTEGYVSHWFHFWADILRAKENFGNRMSGRPYIDYIRDFIALNRPYDEWVKEMLSSSGPYWEKGNGGIGYFARDQGMQLDNMSNTVRIFLGTSLECAQCHDHPFDRWTQKQFYEMAAYTEGAGNLRRRGAENLNSLNRLARTEQRRLEQMEKPRDARRVRDAARDISDIVQVGLESMGRGKIKLPNDYQYDNARPGQELKAKTIFGLATELDANFQATGSRSSYANWVASEANPRFTTVIVNRLWKEVFGLALVEPLDNMFDDTMATHPELQLHLEKVMVALNYDLKEFLRILYNTQTFQRESPKRQIMSRDAKDTIMPPEVLWVVAGPNQADPTRNSVPYFYQG
;
A
#
# COMPACT_ATOMS: atom_id res chain seq x y z
N MET A 1 41.17 20.41 -27.57
CA MET A 1 40.59 21.14 -26.43
C MET A 1 39.21 20.65 -25.99
N PHE A 2 38.34 20.14 -26.88
CA PHE A 2 36.97 19.73 -26.52
C PHE A 2 36.81 18.34 -25.84
N ARG A 3 37.82 17.46 -25.88
CA ARG A 3 37.74 16.13 -25.22
C ARG A 3 38.05 16.15 -23.72
N SER A 4 38.73 17.18 -23.21
CA SER A 4 39.10 17.29 -21.79
C SER A 4 37.99 17.89 -20.91
N ILE A 5 37.02 18.59 -21.51
CA ILE A 5 35.92 19.25 -20.79
C ILE A 5 34.78 18.27 -20.48
N LEU A 6 34.49 17.29 -21.35
CA LEU A 6 33.45 16.29 -21.10
C LEU A 6 33.83 15.27 -20.01
N ILE A 7 35.12 14.98 -19.83
CA ILE A 7 35.58 14.08 -18.77
C ILE A 7 35.46 14.80 -17.42
N LEU A 8 35.83 16.09 -17.34
CA LEU A 8 35.70 16.87 -16.11
C LEU A 8 34.23 17.06 -15.67
N THR A 9 33.30 17.30 -16.59
CA THR A 9 31.88 17.49 -16.22
C THR A 9 31.23 16.20 -15.72
N SER A 10 31.57 15.03 -16.29
CA SER A 10 31.09 13.73 -15.81
C SER A 10 31.70 13.34 -14.45
N PHE A 11 32.95 13.72 -14.18
CA PHE A 11 33.62 13.50 -12.90
C PHE A 11 33.07 14.43 -11.82
N LEU A 12 32.73 15.69 -12.17
CA LEU A 12 32.16 16.67 -11.24
C LEU A 12 30.72 16.35 -10.86
N THR A 13 29.91 15.77 -11.76
CA THR A 13 28.55 15.31 -11.42
C THR A 13 28.56 14.03 -10.59
N SER A 14 29.46 13.08 -10.85
CA SER A 14 29.62 11.88 -10.02
C SER A 14 30.18 12.19 -8.63
N LEU A 15 31.12 13.14 -8.52
CA LEU A 15 31.68 13.58 -7.24
C LEU A 15 30.64 14.36 -6.41
N LYS A 16 29.78 15.18 -7.04
CA LYS A 16 28.69 15.88 -6.35
C LYS A 16 27.62 14.93 -5.82
N LEU A 17 27.27 13.86 -6.54
CA LEU A 17 26.31 12.87 -6.04
C LEU A 17 26.87 12.08 -4.85
N ALA A 18 28.15 11.69 -4.90
CA ALA A 18 28.82 10.98 -3.81
C ALA A 18 29.01 11.85 -2.55
N LEU A 19 29.21 13.17 -2.72
CA LEU A 19 29.26 14.14 -1.63
C LEU A 19 27.87 14.51 -1.09
N ALA A 20 26.82 14.47 -1.92
CA ALA A 20 25.46 14.77 -1.50
C ALA A 20 24.91 13.68 -0.56
N SER A 21 25.19 12.39 -0.82
CA SER A 21 24.77 11.28 0.05
C SER A 21 25.62 11.09 1.32
N ALA A 22 26.46 12.07 1.68
CA ALA A 22 27.32 11.96 2.85
C ALA A 22 26.50 11.96 4.15
N GLU A 23 26.80 11.00 5.00
CA GLU A 23 26.28 10.92 6.36
C GLU A 23 26.70 12.16 7.16
N ARG A 24 25.74 12.84 7.81
CA ARG A 24 25.95 14.09 8.54
C ARG A 24 25.05 14.19 9.77
N ASP A 25 25.52 14.94 10.76
CA ASP A 25 24.71 15.39 11.89
C ASP A 25 23.82 16.57 11.48
N PHE A 26 22.51 16.32 11.29
CA PHE A 26 21.51 17.35 11.07
C PHE A 26 21.02 17.90 12.41
N ARG A 27 21.17 19.19 12.64
CA ARG A 27 20.87 19.87 13.90
C ARG A 27 19.56 20.62 13.76
N SER A 28 18.62 20.42 14.67
CA SER A 28 17.41 21.21 14.75
C SER A 28 17.63 22.54 15.48
N LYS A 29 16.74 23.51 15.25
CA LYS A 29 16.74 24.81 15.94
C LYS A 29 16.59 24.70 17.46
N ASN A 30 16.01 23.60 17.95
CA ASN A 30 15.88 23.32 19.39
C ASN A 30 17.04 22.50 19.97
N GLY A 31 18.13 22.30 19.22
CA GLY A 31 19.37 21.67 19.68
C GLY A 31 19.40 20.14 19.61
N GLN A 32 18.39 19.50 19.02
CA GLN A 32 18.42 18.05 18.77
C GLN A 32 19.31 17.75 17.55
N VAL A 33 20.01 16.62 17.60
CA VAL A 33 20.91 16.18 16.53
C VAL A 33 20.42 14.86 15.97
N ILE A 34 20.24 14.80 14.66
CA ILE A 34 19.86 13.62 13.90
C ILE A 34 20.99 13.32 12.94
N ARG A 35 21.81 12.32 13.30
CA ARG A 35 22.81 11.79 12.38
C ARG A 35 22.12 11.00 11.28
N GLY A 36 22.35 11.33 10.01
CA GLY A 36 21.68 10.69 8.89
C GLY A 36 22.19 11.14 7.53
N THR A 37 21.54 10.64 6.49
CA THR A 37 21.76 11.02 5.10
C THR A 37 20.46 11.56 4.53
N ILE A 38 20.51 12.65 3.77
CA ILE A 38 19.34 13.13 3.07
C ILE A 38 19.17 12.26 1.82
N VAL A 39 18.00 11.66 1.71
CA VAL A 39 17.60 10.81 0.60
C VAL A 39 16.91 11.64 -0.47
N LYS A 40 16.15 12.66 -0.07
CA LYS A 40 15.34 13.48 -0.98
C LYS A 40 15.06 14.86 -0.38
N TYR A 41 14.97 15.88 -1.21
CA TYR A 41 14.48 17.22 -0.86
C TYR A 41 13.24 17.56 -1.70
N PHE A 42 12.15 17.94 -1.06
CA PHE A 42 10.83 18.19 -1.65
C PHE A 42 10.57 19.70 -1.82
N GLU A 43 9.59 20.06 -2.66
CA GLU A 43 9.28 21.47 -2.97
C GLU A 43 8.61 22.25 -1.84
N ASP A 44 7.81 21.56 -1.03
CA ASP A 44 7.19 22.08 0.20
C ASP A 44 8.21 22.35 1.32
N ARG A 45 9.49 22.25 0.98
CA ARG A 45 10.65 22.36 1.85
C ARG A 45 10.79 21.19 2.80
N ASP A 46 10.17 20.04 2.57
CA ASP A 46 10.46 18.85 3.36
C ASP A 46 11.73 18.13 2.87
N VAL A 47 12.37 17.35 3.73
CA VAL A 47 13.43 16.41 3.37
C VAL A 47 13.09 15.01 3.81
N LEU A 48 13.38 14.02 2.97
CA LEU A 48 13.44 12.62 3.40
C LEU A 48 14.84 12.36 3.97
N LEU A 49 14.96 12.27 5.28
CA LEU A 49 16.21 12.00 6.00
C LEU A 49 16.22 10.54 6.45
N LYS A 50 17.29 9.80 6.11
CA LYS A 50 17.59 8.45 6.62
C LYS A 50 18.50 8.56 7.83
N ARG A 51 18.01 8.28 9.03
CA ARG A 51 18.80 8.35 10.27
C ARG A 51 19.79 7.21 10.35
N SER A 52 21.04 7.48 10.67
CA SER A 52 22.11 6.48 10.65
C SER A 52 22.00 5.40 11.71
N LYS A 53 21.48 5.75 12.89
CA LYS A 53 21.43 4.85 14.04
C LYS A 53 20.59 3.61 13.79
N ASP A 54 19.46 3.78 13.12
CA ASP A 54 18.45 2.75 12.92
C ASP A 54 17.96 2.64 11.49
N LEU A 55 18.49 3.45 10.58
CA LEU A 55 18.13 3.56 9.16
C LEU A 55 16.73 4.15 8.92
N GLN A 56 16.04 4.67 9.94
CA GLN A 56 14.66 5.19 9.81
C GLN A 56 14.59 6.37 8.85
N LEU A 57 13.61 6.32 7.95
CA LEU A 57 13.27 7.42 7.06
C LEU A 57 12.28 8.39 7.73
N PHE A 58 12.60 9.66 7.70
CA PHE A 58 11.78 10.76 8.22
C PHE A 58 11.55 11.78 7.12
N ARG A 59 10.29 12.08 6.82
CA ARG A 59 9.96 13.30 6.09
C ARG A 59 9.91 14.44 7.09
N ILE A 60 10.81 15.40 6.99
CA ILE A 60 11.00 16.45 7.99
C ILE A 60 10.97 17.78 7.28
N ASN A 61 10.20 18.75 7.78
CA ASN A 61 10.28 20.09 7.25
C ASN A 61 11.68 20.68 7.45
N LEU A 62 12.32 21.12 6.37
CA LEU A 62 13.67 21.63 6.38
C LEU A 62 13.82 22.82 7.34
N ASP A 63 12.75 23.59 7.59
CA ASP A 63 12.77 24.74 8.49
C ASP A 63 13.06 24.36 9.95
N ILE A 64 12.92 23.08 10.33
CA ILE A 64 13.27 22.65 11.68
C ILE A 64 14.79 22.60 11.88
N PHE A 65 15.57 22.45 10.81
CA PHE A 65 17.02 22.34 10.87
C PHE A 65 17.68 23.72 10.96
N THR A 66 18.93 23.75 11.44
CA THR A 66 19.78 24.95 11.46
C THR A 66 19.98 25.50 10.05
N GLU A 67 20.19 26.81 9.92
CA GLU A 67 20.39 27.45 8.62
C GLU A 67 21.50 26.80 7.79
N ASP A 68 22.57 26.34 8.45
CA ASP A 68 23.68 25.61 7.83
C ASP A 68 23.25 24.27 7.22
N ASP A 69 22.39 23.52 7.91
CA ASP A 69 21.86 22.25 7.41
C ASP A 69 20.81 22.48 6.31
N GLN A 70 20.03 23.57 6.40
CA GLN A 70 19.13 23.97 5.32
C GLN A 70 19.91 24.34 4.06
N ALA A 71 21.00 25.10 4.21
CA ALA A 71 21.88 25.46 3.12
C ALA A 71 22.57 24.22 2.53
N PHE A 72 23.02 23.29 3.39
CA PHE A 72 23.56 22.01 2.93
C PHE A 72 22.55 21.24 2.07
N VAL A 73 21.32 21.08 2.53
CA VAL A 73 20.27 20.38 1.76
C VAL A 73 20.03 21.09 0.43
N LYS A 74 19.74 22.39 0.44
CA LYS A 74 19.41 23.17 -0.78
C LYS A 74 20.55 23.18 -1.82
N ASN A 75 21.80 23.16 -1.35
CA ASN A 75 22.98 23.22 -2.23
C ASN A 75 23.39 21.86 -2.80
N ASN A 76 23.06 20.76 -2.11
CA ASN A 76 23.50 19.41 -2.49
C ASN A 76 22.37 18.52 -3.02
N PHE A 77 21.12 18.87 -2.70
CA PHE A 77 19.92 18.23 -3.17
C PHE A 77 19.09 19.28 -3.89
N PRO A 78 18.92 19.21 -5.22
CA PRO A 78 17.95 20.07 -5.86
C PRO A 78 16.59 19.78 -5.21
N PRO A 79 15.81 20.82 -4.84
CA PRO A 79 14.41 20.59 -4.55
C PRO A 79 13.85 19.87 -5.77
N ASN A 80 12.98 18.91 -5.52
CA ASN A 80 12.33 18.16 -6.57
C ASN A 80 11.45 19.12 -7.40
N HIS A 81 12.06 19.94 -8.28
CA HIS A 81 11.59 21.19 -8.93
C HIS A 81 10.37 21.06 -9.85
N ASP A 82 9.65 19.94 -9.79
CA ASP A 82 8.34 19.86 -10.39
C ASP A 82 7.30 19.89 -9.29
N ALA A 83 6.58 21.01 -9.21
CA ALA A 83 5.26 21.06 -8.59
C ALA A 83 4.50 19.84 -9.07
N LEU A 84 3.82 19.17 -8.14
CA LEU A 84 2.93 18.08 -8.52
C LEU A 84 2.03 18.61 -9.63
N PRO A 85 2.00 17.96 -10.80
CA PRO A 85 1.23 18.47 -11.92
C PRO A 85 -0.24 18.56 -11.50
N GLU A 86 -0.87 19.72 -11.65
CA GLU A 86 -2.30 19.81 -11.41
C GLU A 86 -3.06 19.15 -12.55
N PHE A 87 -3.87 18.15 -12.22
CA PHE A 87 -4.69 17.43 -13.19
C PHE A 87 -6.17 17.78 -13.03
N GLN A 88 -6.78 18.24 -14.12
CA GLN A 88 -8.22 18.13 -14.27
C GLN A 88 -8.57 16.66 -14.55
N ARG A 89 -9.59 16.14 -13.86
CA ARG A 89 -10.05 14.75 -13.98
C ARG A 89 -11.44 14.73 -14.64
N PRO A 90 -11.68 13.90 -15.67
CA PRO A 90 -10.74 12.97 -16.29
C PRO A 90 -9.57 13.67 -17.01
N LEU A 91 -8.43 12.98 -17.16
CA LEU A 91 -7.23 13.57 -17.76
C LEU A 91 -7.50 14.01 -19.20
N SER A 92 -7.03 15.22 -19.53
CA SER A 92 -7.01 15.69 -20.92
C SER A 92 -6.11 14.80 -21.79
N SER A 93 -6.42 14.70 -23.08
CA SER A 93 -5.61 13.93 -24.02
C SER A 93 -4.15 14.35 -24.03
N GLN A 94 -3.89 15.65 -23.86
CA GLN A 94 -2.53 16.18 -23.79
C GLN A 94 -1.80 15.70 -22.52
N ALA A 95 -2.45 15.79 -21.35
CA ALA A 95 -1.85 15.33 -20.10
C ALA A 95 -1.57 13.82 -20.14
N LEU A 96 -2.50 13.03 -20.67
CA LEU A 96 -2.34 11.59 -20.87
C LEU A 96 -1.11 11.26 -21.73
N ILE A 97 -0.98 11.90 -22.90
CA ILE A 97 0.12 11.67 -23.83
C ILE A 97 1.45 12.13 -23.25
N THR A 98 1.48 13.27 -22.56
CA THR A 98 2.71 13.79 -21.94
C THR A 98 3.24 12.82 -20.89
N ASN A 99 2.39 12.35 -19.97
CA ASN A 99 2.82 11.45 -18.90
C ASN A 99 3.20 10.05 -19.43
N SER A 100 2.43 9.49 -20.37
CA SER A 100 2.75 8.18 -20.94
C SER A 100 4.08 8.19 -21.70
N ARG A 101 4.35 9.25 -22.48
CA ARG A 101 5.63 9.43 -23.18
C ARG A 101 6.79 9.66 -22.21
N TYR A 102 6.58 10.37 -21.11
CA TYR A 102 7.63 10.58 -20.12
C TYR A 102 8.05 9.26 -19.47
N ILE A 103 7.08 8.41 -19.11
CA ILE A 103 7.34 7.04 -18.64
C ILE A 103 8.15 6.25 -19.68
N ASP A 104 7.73 6.26 -20.96
CA ASP A 104 8.47 5.57 -22.02
C ASP A 104 9.91 6.09 -22.17
N ASN A 105 10.12 7.40 -22.08
CA ASN A 105 11.45 8.00 -22.15
C ASN A 105 12.36 7.55 -21.01
N LEU A 106 11.85 7.46 -19.78
CA LEU A 106 12.62 6.94 -18.64
C LEU A 106 13.03 5.48 -18.85
N ILE A 107 12.11 4.65 -19.34
CA ILE A 107 12.37 3.23 -19.63
C ILE A 107 13.39 3.11 -20.75
N GLU A 108 13.23 3.84 -21.84
CA GLU A 108 14.16 3.81 -22.97
C GLU A 108 15.55 4.29 -22.60
N THR A 109 15.65 5.34 -21.78
CA THR A 109 16.93 5.83 -21.28
C THR A 109 17.65 4.76 -20.48
N ARG A 110 16.93 4.05 -19.61
CA ARG A 110 17.48 2.93 -18.82
C ARG A 110 17.87 1.74 -19.71
N LEU A 111 17.08 1.40 -20.72
CA LEU A 111 17.46 0.35 -21.68
C LEU A 111 18.75 0.71 -22.43
N ARG A 112 18.89 1.97 -22.85
CA ARG A 112 20.10 2.46 -23.53
C ARG A 112 21.33 2.39 -22.63
N SER A 113 21.20 2.61 -21.31
CA SER A 113 22.34 2.46 -20.39
C SER A 113 22.85 1.01 -20.29
N TYR A 114 22.01 0.02 -20.59
CA TYR A 114 22.41 -1.39 -20.72
C TYR A 114 22.78 -1.79 -22.15
N ASN A 115 22.92 -0.84 -23.08
CA ASN A 115 23.08 -1.11 -24.52
C ASN A 115 21.95 -1.95 -25.12
N GLN A 116 20.75 -1.88 -24.54
CA GLN A 116 19.57 -2.58 -25.03
C GLN A 116 18.66 -1.64 -25.83
N ARG A 117 17.85 -2.24 -26.70
CA ARG A 117 16.81 -1.53 -27.45
C ARG A 117 15.45 -2.03 -26.99
N PRO A 118 14.41 -1.18 -27.04
CA PRO A 118 13.05 -1.64 -26.77
C PRO A 118 12.61 -2.74 -27.72
N ASN A 119 11.75 -3.62 -27.21
CA ASN A 119 11.09 -4.62 -28.04
C ASN A 119 10.19 -3.97 -29.09
N ARG A 120 9.86 -4.73 -30.14
CA ARG A 120 9.02 -4.25 -31.23
C ARG A 120 7.58 -3.99 -30.74
N PRO A 121 6.85 -3.03 -31.36
CA PRO A 121 5.42 -2.89 -31.12
C PRO A 121 4.65 -4.16 -31.51
N VAL A 122 3.59 -4.48 -30.77
CA VAL A 122 2.71 -5.61 -31.10
C VAL A 122 1.67 -5.25 -32.15
N SER A 123 1.16 -6.26 -32.84
CA SER A 123 0.04 -6.15 -33.77
C SER A 123 -1.25 -5.67 -33.07
N ASP A 124 -2.22 -5.19 -33.84
CA ASP A 124 -3.50 -4.74 -33.30
C ASP A 124 -4.31 -5.88 -32.67
N GLU A 125 -4.25 -7.08 -33.21
CA GLU A 125 -4.89 -8.28 -32.64
C GLU A 125 -4.29 -8.62 -31.27
N THR A 126 -2.97 -8.54 -31.17
CA THR A 126 -2.25 -8.80 -29.92
C THR A 126 -2.56 -7.73 -28.88
N PHE A 127 -2.54 -6.45 -29.27
CA PHE A 127 -2.92 -5.34 -28.41
C PHE A 127 -4.37 -5.48 -27.91
N LEU A 128 -5.31 -5.76 -28.82
CA LEU A 128 -6.72 -5.93 -28.50
C LEU A 128 -6.91 -7.02 -27.44
N ARG A 129 -6.37 -8.22 -27.66
CA ARG A 129 -6.47 -9.32 -26.69
C ARG A 129 -5.85 -8.94 -25.34
N ARG A 130 -4.68 -8.28 -25.35
CA ARG A 130 -3.99 -7.83 -24.14
C ARG A 130 -4.82 -6.82 -23.35
N ALA A 131 -5.37 -5.80 -24.01
CA ALA A 131 -6.18 -4.76 -23.36
C ALA A 131 -7.43 -5.36 -22.72
N TYR A 132 -8.14 -6.24 -23.43
CA TYR A 132 -9.33 -6.91 -22.89
C TYR A 132 -9.01 -7.76 -21.64
N LEU A 133 -7.93 -8.55 -21.69
CA LEU A 133 -7.53 -9.38 -20.55
C LEU A 133 -7.06 -8.54 -19.36
N LYS A 134 -6.28 -7.48 -19.59
CA LYS A 134 -5.69 -6.66 -18.53
C LYS A 134 -6.64 -5.62 -17.94
N ILE A 135 -7.63 -5.15 -18.68
CA ILE A 135 -8.53 -4.08 -18.21
C ILE A 135 -9.83 -4.68 -17.66
N ILE A 136 -10.38 -5.71 -18.31
CA ILE A 136 -11.72 -6.25 -17.99
C ILE A 136 -11.76 -7.76 -17.78
N GLY A 137 -10.61 -8.45 -17.78
CA GLY A 137 -10.51 -9.85 -17.37
C GLY A 137 -11.13 -10.89 -18.32
N ARG A 138 -11.46 -10.54 -19.56
CA ARG A 138 -11.99 -11.48 -20.57
C ARG A 138 -11.31 -11.29 -21.93
N ILE A 139 -11.63 -12.14 -22.90
CA ILE A 139 -11.22 -11.94 -24.30
C ILE A 139 -12.27 -11.10 -25.06
N PRO A 140 -11.90 -10.39 -26.15
CA PRO A 140 -12.87 -9.70 -27.00
C PRO A 140 -13.80 -10.71 -27.68
N SER A 141 -15.07 -10.33 -27.86
CA SER A 141 -16.00 -11.05 -28.72
C SER A 141 -15.64 -10.88 -30.19
N TYR A 142 -16.29 -11.65 -31.05
CA TYR A 142 -16.12 -11.55 -32.50
C TYR A 142 -16.47 -10.14 -33.02
N ASP A 143 -17.60 -9.58 -32.61
CA ASP A 143 -18.05 -8.27 -33.08
C ASP A 143 -17.16 -7.12 -32.58
N GLU A 144 -16.73 -7.17 -31.32
CA GLU A 144 -15.75 -6.21 -30.77
C GLU A 144 -14.42 -6.26 -31.53
N THR A 145 -13.96 -7.47 -31.87
CA THR A 145 -12.74 -7.68 -32.66
C THR A 145 -12.88 -7.08 -34.05
N LYS A 146 -13.98 -7.38 -34.75
CA LYS A 146 -14.26 -6.85 -36.08
C LYS A 146 -14.33 -5.32 -36.07
N ALA A 147 -15.03 -4.74 -35.10
CA ALA A 147 -15.16 -3.30 -34.95
C ALA A 147 -13.78 -2.63 -34.75
N PHE A 148 -12.97 -3.14 -33.83
CA PHE A 148 -11.64 -2.59 -33.57
C PHE A 148 -10.68 -2.68 -34.77
N LEU A 149 -10.65 -3.85 -35.43
CA LEU A 149 -9.75 -4.07 -36.58
C LEU A 149 -10.16 -3.28 -37.82
N SER A 150 -11.46 -3.00 -38.00
CA SER A 150 -11.95 -2.13 -39.08
C SER A 150 -11.66 -0.64 -38.86
N SER A 151 -11.39 -0.22 -37.61
CA SER A 151 -11.14 1.18 -37.29
C SER A 151 -9.77 1.64 -37.82
N ARG A 152 -9.77 2.79 -38.52
CA ARG A 152 -8.58 3.41 -39.12
C ARG A 152 -8.05 4.62 -38.35
N GLY A 153 -8.70 5.02 -37.25
CA GLY A 153 -8.26 6.16 -36.45
C GLY A 153 -6.93 5.90 -35.75
N SER A 154 -6.04 6.89 -35.75
CA SER A 154 -4.71 6.83 -35.11
C SER A 154 -4.78 6.67 -33.58
N ASP A 155 -5.89 7.07 -32.98
CA ASP A 155 -6.21 7.02 -31.55
C ASP A 155 -7.08 5.81 -31.16
N LYS A 156 -7.30 4.84 -32.07
CA LYS A 156 -8.20 3.71 -31.82
C LYS A 156 -7.83 2.89 -30.57
N ARG A 157 -6.54 2.78 -30.25
CA ARG A 157 -6.03 2.07 -29.06
C ARG A 157 -6.41 2.82 -27.78
N THR A 158 -6.22 4.14 -27.76
CA THR A 158 -6.64 5.00 -26.65
C THR A 158 -8.15 4.97 -26.45
N ARG A 159 -8.94 5.09 -27.52
CA ARG A 159 -10.42 4.98 -27.41
C ARG A 159 -10.87 3.62 -26.89
N LEU A 160 -10.20 2.54 -27.26
CA LEU A 160 -10.50 1.21 -26.72
C LEU A 160 -10.19 1.14 -25.22
N ILE A 161 -9.04 1.67 -24.80
CA ILE A 161 -8.68 1.71 -23.37
C ILE A 161 -9.75 2.50 -22.59
N ASP A 162 -10.10 3.69 -23.09
CA ASP A 162 -11.10 4.56 -22.46
C ASP A 162 -12.46 3.88 -22.38
N SER A 163 -12.90 3.17 -23.43
CA SER A 163 -14.18 2.46 -23.40
C SER A 163 -14.16 1.30 -22.40
N LEU A 164 -13.07 0.52 -22.34
CA LEU A 164 -12.95 -0.62 -21.44
C LEU A 164 -12.96 -0.22 -19.96
N LEU A 165 -12.28 0.87 -19.60
CA LEU A 165 -12.22 1.42 -18.23
C LEU A 165 -13.59 1.91 -17.69
N LEU A 166 -14.56 2.13 -18.58
CA LEU A 166 -15.91 2.57 -18.25
C LEU A 166 -16.94 1.42 -18.16
N THR A 167 -16.52 0.17 -18.42
CA THR A 167 -17.45 -0.98 -18.42
C THR A 167 -17.64 -1.61 -17.04
N GLU A 168 -18.74 -2.33 -16.83
CA GLU A 168 -18.90 -3.23 -15.68
C GLU A 168 -17.84 -4.33 -15.63
N GLY A 169 -17.28 -4.69 -16.79
CA GLY A 169 -16.15 -5.64 -16.87
C GLY A 169 -14.92 -5.14 -16.12
N TYR A 170 -14.63 -3.83 -16.17
CA TYR A 170 -13.57 -3.22 -15.36
C TYR A 170 -13.86 -3.39 -13.87
N VAL A 171 -15.09 -3.09 -13.45
CA VAL A 171 -15.50 -3.20 -12.04
C VAL A 171 -15.37 -4.65 -11.56
N SER A 172 -15.82 -5.62 -12.35
CA SER A 172 -15.73 -7.04 -12.00
C SER A 172 -14.27 -7.52 -11.91
N HIS A 173 -13.44 -7.18 -12.91
CA HIS A 173 -12.04 -7.60 -12.93
C HIS A 173 -11.25 -7.03 -11.74
N TRP A 174 -11.35 -5.72 -11.52
CA TRP A 174 -10.64 -5.04 -10.45
C TRP A 174 -11.23 -5.35 -9.07
N PHE A 175 -12.52 -5.71 -8.98
CA PHE A 175 -13.08 -6.26 -7.75
C PHE A 175 -12.36 -7.54 -7.35
N HIS A 176 -12.13 -8.48 -8.28
CA HIS A 176 -11.41 -9.71 -7.94
C HIS A 176 -9.98 -9.47 -7.50
N PHE A 177 -9.27 -8.56 -8.19
CA PHE A 177 -7.92 -8.14 -7.79
C PHE A 177 -7.89 -7.60 -6.35
N TRP A 178 -8.78 -6.67 -6.02
CA TRP A 178 -8.85 -6.08 -4.67
C TRP A 178 -9.44 -7.02 -3.64
N ALA A 179 -10.40 -7.87 -4.00
CA ALA A 179 -10.99 -8.86 -3.11
C ALA A 179 -9.96 -9.88 -2.62
N ASP A 180 -8.99 -10.26 -3.46
CA ASP A 180 -7.90 -11.15 -3.06
C ASP A 180 -6.97 -10.47 -2.05
N ILE A 181 -6.47 -9.27 -2.39
CA ILE A 181 -5.59 -8.47 -1.51
C ILE A 181 -6.27 -8.16 -0.17
N LEU A 182 -7.53 -7.75 -0.23
CA LEU A 182 -8.35 -7.41 0.92
C LEU A 182 -9.08 -8.63 1.51
N ARG A 183 -8.71 -9.85 1.11
CA ARG A 183 -9.20 -11.12 1.68
C ARG A 183 -10.72 -11.12 1.90
N ALA A 184 -11.47 -10.61 0.92
CA ALA A 184 -12.92 -10.55 0.97
C ALA A 184 -13.50 -11.98 0.99
N LYS A 185 -14.45 -12.23 1.88
CA LYS A 185 -15.09 -13.55 2.04
C LYS A 185 -16.60 -13.36 2.01
N GLU A 186 -17.33 -14.35 1.50
CA GLU A 186 -18.80 -14.35 1.52
C GLU A 186 -19.38 -14.59 2.92
N ASN A 187 -18.61 -15.23 3.80
CA ASN A 187 -19.01 -15.56 5.16
C ASN A 187 -17.79 -15.47 6.08
N PHE A 188 -17.93 -14.77 7.21
CA PHE A 188 -16.87 -14.62 8.21
C PHE A 188 -16.96 -15.64 9.36
N GLY A 189 -17.88 -16.60 9.26
CA GLY A 189 -18.21 -17.53 10.34
C GLY A 189 -19.33 -17.00 11.23
N ASN A 190 -19.85 -17.85 12.13
CA ASN A 190 -20.92 -17.49 13.07
C ASN A 190 -22.15 -16.79 12.43
N ARG A 191 -22.49 -17.17 11.19
CA ARG A 191 -23.60 -16.60 10.39
C ARG A 191 -23.44 -15.13 9.98
N MET A 192 -22.24 -14.56 10.12
CA MET A 192 -21.96 -13.21 9.65
C MET A 192 -21.70 -13.22 8.14
N SER A 193 -22.65 -12.69 7.38
CA SER A 193 -22.51 -12.50 5.93
C SER A 193 -21.40 -11.51 5.62
N GLY A 194 -20.50 -11.81 4.69
CA GLY A 194 -19.51 -10.84 4.20
C GLY A 194 -20.03 -9.99 3.04
N ARG A 195 -21.31 -10.13 2.66
CA ARG A 195 -21.90 -9.40 1.54
C ARG A 195 -21.79 -7.87 1.66
N PRO A 196 -22.05 -7.25 2.83
CA PRO A 196 -21.86 -5.79 2.97
C PRO A 196 -20.42 -5.35 2.68
N TYR A 197 -19.42 -6.18 2.99
CA TYR A 197 -18.02 -5.88 2.70
C TYR A 197 -17.68 -6.05 1.21
N ILE A 198 -18.21 -7.11 0.58
CA ILE A 198 -18.06 -7.34 -0.86
C ILE A 198 -18.67 -6.19 -1.66
N ASP A 199 -19.88 -5.77 -1.30
CA ASP A 199 -20.58 -4.67 -1.98
C ASP A 199 -19.84 -3.35 -1.75
N TYR A 200 -19.31 -3.12 -0.54
CA TYR A 200 -18.46 -1.98 -0.24
C TYR A 200 -17.22 -1.90 -1.14
N ILE A 201 -16.45 -2.98 -1.29
CA ILE A 201 -15.28 -3.02 -2.19
C ILE A 201 -15.71 -2.74 -3.63
N ARG A 202 -16.80 -3.36 -4.09
CA ARG A 202 -17.32 -3.16 -5.45
C ARG A 202 -17.72 -1.70 -5.69
N ASP A 203 -18.41 -1.09 -4.74
CA ASP A 203 -18.91 0.29 -4.84
C ASP A 203 -17.75 1.29 -4.94
N PHE A 204 -16.67 1.09 -4.18
CA PHE A 204 -15.47 1.93 -4.26
C PHE A 204 -14.84 1.93 -5.65
N ILE A 205 -14.79 0.76 -6.29
CA ILE A 205 -14.24 0.59 -7.64
C ILE A 205 -15.20 1.16 -8.69
N ALA A 206 -16.50 0.89 -8.56
CA ALA A 206 -17.52 1.36 -9.48
C ALA A 206 -17.63 2.89 -9.49
N LEU A 207 -17.57 3.51 -8.31
CA LEU A 207 -17.63 4.96 -8.13
C LEU A 207 -16.30 5.67 -8.38
N ASN A 208 -15.22 4.93 -8.64
CA ASN A 208 -13.86 5.44 -8.82
C ASN A 208 -13.41 6.38 -7.68
N ARG A 209 -13.68 5.97 -6.43
CA ARG A 209 -13.28 6.79 -5.27
C ARG A 209 -11.74 6.77 -5.12
N PRO A 210 -11.14 7.88 -4.65
CA PRO A 210 -9.71 7.93 -4.34
C PRO A 210 -9.27 6.80 -3.42
N TYR A 211 -8.14 6.18 -3.72
CA TYR A 211 -7.65 5.04 -2.96
C TYR A 211 -7.22 5.39 -1.53
N ASP A 212 -6.66 6.58 -1.30
CA ASP A 212 -6.33 7.05 0.05
C ASP A 212 -7.59 7.22 0.91
N GLU A 213 -8.65 7.81 0.36
CA GLU A 213 -9.94 7.94 1.03
C GLU A 213 -10.59 6.58 1.30
N TRP A 214 -10.42 5.61 0.39
CA TRP A 214 -10.87 4.24 0.62
C TRP A 214 -10.17 3.60 1.82
N VAL A 215 -8.85 3.72 1.89
CA VAL A 215 -8.06 3.17 2.99
C VAL A 215 -8.38 3.87 4.31
N LYS A 216 -8.51 5.21 4.30
CA LYS A 216 -8.89 5.99 5.48
C LYS A 216 -10.26 5.56 6.01
N GLU A 217 -11.27 5.51 5.15
CA GLU A 217 -12.64 5.14 5.52
C GLU A 217 -12.72 3.68 6.01
N MET A 218 -12.04 2.76 5.32
CA MET A 218 -12.06 1.35 5.68
C MET A 218 -11.44 1.12 7.07
N LEU A 219 -10.25 1.69 7.33
CA LEU A 219 -9.54 1.50 8.60
C LEU A 219 -10.19 2.25 9.78
N SER A 220 -10.89 3.36 9.51
CA SER A 220 -11.63 4.14 10.51
C SER A 220 -13.11 3.75 10.67
N SER A 221 -13.62 2.81 9.88
CA SER A 221 -15.03 2.39 9.89
C SER A 221 -15.56 2.00 11.28
N SER A 222 -16.80 2.40 11.58
CA SER A 222 -17.49 2.10 12.84
C SER A 222 -19.01 2.08 12.67
N GLY A 223 -19.72 1.56 13.66
CA GLY A 223 -21.19 1.50 13.66
C GLY A 223 -21.76 0.11 13.33
N PRO A 224 -23.04 0.03 12.97
CA PRO A 224 -23.72 -1.24 12.68
C PRO A 224 -23.32 -1.80 11.32
N TYR A 225 -22.93 -3.08 11.25
CA TYR A 225 -22.37 -3.66 10.02
C TYR A 225 -23.37 -3.82 8.88
N TRP A 226 -24.64 -4.04 9.20
CA TRP A 226 -25.72 -4.17 8.21
C TRP A 226 -26.18 -2.82 7.65
N GLU A 227 -25.74 -1.70 8.22
CA GLU A 227 -26.11 -0.37 7.76
C GLU A 227 -25.31 0.01 6.52
N LYS A 228 -26.01 0.58 5.53
CA LYS A 228 -25.38 1.04 4.29
C LYS A 228 -24.31 2.08 4.60
N GLY A 229 -23.11 1.90 4.05
CA GLY A 229 -21.93 2.75 4.31
C GLY A 229 -20.95 2.14 5.32
N ASN A 230 -21.38 1.18 6.16
CA ASN A 230 -20.50 0.58 7.17
C ASN A 230 -19.85 -0.74 6.73
N GLY A 231 -19.89 -1.06 5.43
CA GLY A 231 -19.32 -2.29 4.89
C GLY A 231 -17.81 -2.43 5.13
N GLY A 232 -17.09 -1.31 5.28
CA GLY A 232 -15.66 -1.27 5.63
C GLY A 232 -15.31 -2.00 6.94
N ILE A 233 -16.26 -2.14 7.88
CA ILE A 233 -16.09 -2.95 9.10
C ILE A 233 -15.72 -4.41 8.77
N GLY A 234 -16.13 -4.88 7.59
CA GLY A 234 -15.76 -6.20 7.07
C GLY A 234 -14.25 -6.46 7.03
N TYR A 235 -13.44 -5.41 6.88
CA TYR A 235 -11.98 -5.50 6.90
C TYR A 235 -11.45 -6.03 8.24
N PHE A 236 -12.06 -5.63 9.36
CA PHE A 236 -11.73 -6.17 10.68
C PHE A 236 -12.49 -7.46 10.96
N ALA A 237 -13.71 -7.59 10.44
CA ALA A 237 -14.55 -8.75 10.68
C ALA A 237 -13.99 -10.05 10.11
N ARG A 238 -13.32 -9.98 8.95
CA ARG A 238 -12.72 -11.15 8.28
C ARG A 238 -11.63 -11.86 9.09
N ASP A 239 -11.07 -11.16 10.08
CA ASP A 239 -9.99 -11.60 10.97
C ASP A 239 -10.45 -11.58 12.45
N GLN A 240 -11.74 -11.85 12.69
CA GLN A 240 -12.28 -11.96 14.05
C GLN A 240 -11.51 -13.01 14.87
N GLY A 241 -10.94 -12.57 15.98
CA GLY A 241 -10.11 -13.40 16.87
C GLY A 241 -8.61 -13.36 16.54
N MET A 242 -8.21 -12.69 15.46
CA MET A 242 -6.83 -12.61 14.96
C MET A 242 -6.44 -11.15 14.68
N GLN A 243 -6.62 -10.26 15.67
CA GLN A 243 -6.42 -8.81 15.47
C GLN A 243 -4.95 -8.42 15.27
N LEU A 244 -4.04 -9.17 15.88
CA LEU A 244 -2.61 -9.00 15.67
C LEU A 244 -2.24 -9.33 14.23
N ASP A 245 -2.75 -10.43 13.67
CA ASP A 245 -2.59 -10.78 12.26
C ASP A 245 -3.22 -9.73 11.33
N ASN A 246 -4.37 -9.16 11.69
CA ASN A 246 -4.97 -8.08 10.92
C ASN A 246 -4.05 -6.86 10.85
N MET A 247 -3.38 -6.48 11.94
CA MET A 247 -2.39 -5.40 11.94
C MET A 247 -1.19 -5.74 11.03
N SER A 248 -0.60 -6.93 11.15
CA SER A 248 0.51 -7.36 10.29
C SER A 248 0.12 -7.31 8.81
N ASN A 249 -1.04 -7.86 8.47
CA ASN A 249 -1.56 -7.82 7.10
C ASN A 249 -1.82 -6.40 6.61
N THR A 250 -2.31 -5.50 7.47
CA THR A 250 -2.56 -4.09 7.09
C THR A 250 -1.28 -3.38 6.75
N VAL A 251 -0.24 -3.52 7.59
CA VAL A 251 1.09 -2.95 7.31
C VAL A 251 1.68 -3.55 6.05
N ARG A 252 1.54 -4.86 5.83
CA ARG A 252 2.00 -5.52 4.61
C ARG A 252 1.30 -5.00 3.35
N ILE A 253 -0.03 -4.95 3.35
CA ILE A 253 -0.84 -4.55 2.19
C ILE A 253 -0.61 -3.08 1.83
N PHE A 254 -0.55 -2.18 2.81
CA PHE A 254 -0.53 -0.74 2.54
C PHE A 254 0.87 -0.12 2.59
N LEU A 255 1.80 -0.75 3.31
CA LEU A 255 3.13 -0.21 3.57
C LEU A 255 4.25 -1.14 3.09
N GLY A 256 3.90 -2.33 2.58
CA GLY A 256 4.87 -3.26 2.00
C GLY A 256 5.88 -3.74 3.01
N THR A 257 5.55 -3.78 4.30
CA THR A 257 6.48 -4.19 5.36
C THR A 257 5.95 -5.44 6.05
N SER A 258 6.80 -6.46 6.18
CA SER A 258 6.52 -7.68 6.94
C SER A 258 6.71 -7.43 8.43
N LEU A 259 5.68 -7.67 9.23
CA LEU A 259 5.72 -7.59 10.70
C LEU A 259 5.26 -8.90 11.37
N GLU A 260 4.90 -9.91 10.60
CA GLU A 260 4.30 -11.15 11.08
C GLU A 260 5.21 -11.87 12.09
N CYS A 261 6.52 -11.91 11.83
CA CYS A 261 7.48 -12.51 12.76
C CYS A 261 7.59 -11.70 14.07
N ALA A 262 7.48 -10.36 13.96
CA ALA A 262 7.53 -9.41 15.07
C ALA A 262 6.36 -9.59 16.05
N GLN A 263 5.34 -10.40 15.74
CA GLN A 263 4.26 -10.72 16.66
C GLN A 263 4.72 -11.54 17.87
N CYS A 264 5.66 -12.46 17.66
CA CYS A 264 6.09 -13.43 18.67
C CYS A 264 7.52 -13.19 19.16
N HIS A 265 8.40 -12.65 18.31
CA HIS A 265 9.79 -12.37 18.63
C HIS A 265 10.30 -11.19 17.79
N ASP A 266 11.38 -10.53 18.18
CA ASP A 266 12.05 -9.53 17.32
C ASP A 266 12.30 -10.12 15.92
N HIS A 267 11.99 -9.35 14.87
CA HIS A 267 12.03 -9.83 13.50
C HIS A 267 13.45 -10.34 13.15
N PRO A 268 13.59 -11.56 12.63
CA PRO A 268 14.91 -12.20 12.50
C PRO A 268 15.73 -11.64 11.33
N PHE A 269 15.07 -11.01 10.35
CA PHE A 269 15.67 -10.52 9.11
C PHE A 269 15.47 -9.02 8.88
N ASP A 270 14.84 -8.33 9.82
CA ASP A 270 14.54 -6.88 9.72
C ASP A 270 14.72 -6.28 11.12
N ARG A 271 14.82 -4.96 11.22
CA ARG A 271 15.08 -4.25 12.48
C ARG A 271 13.89 -4.21 13.44
N TRP A 272 12.73 -4.73 13.04
CA TRP A 272 11.49 -4.53 13.77
C TRP A 272 11.45 -5.36 15.05
N THR A 273 11.33 -4.69 16.18
CA THR A 273 11.20 -5.36 17.48
C THR A 273 9.77 -5.81 17.75
N GLN A 274 9.60 -6.82 18.58
CA GLN A 274 8.29 -7.27 19.05
C GLN A 274 7.55 -6.11 19.74
N LYS A 275 8.25 -5.31 20.54
CA LYS A 275 7.69 -4.10 21.14
C LYS A 275 7.04 -3.17 20.11
N GLN A 276 7.76 -2.87 19.02
CA GLN A 276 7.27 -1.98 17.97
C GLN A 276 6.06 -2.57 17.25
N PHE A 277 6.01 -3.89 17.06
CA PHE A 277 4.80 -4.55 16.57
C PHE A 277 3.59 -4.30 17.47
N TYR A 278 3.73 -4.49 18.80
CA TYR A 278 2.64 -4.21 19.73
C TYR A 278 2.30 -2.72 19.80
N GLU A 279 3.26 -1.81 19.65
CA GLU A 279 3.01 -0.38 19.50
C GLU A 279 2.14 -0.06 18.27
N MET A 280 2.29 -0.81 17.17
CA MET A 280 1.37 -0.71 16.02
C MET A 280 0.00 -1.31 16.34
N ALA A 281 -0.03 -2.53 16.89
CA ALA A 281 -1.28 -3.22 17.22
C ALA A 281 -2.18 -2.45 18.19
N ALA A 282 -1.58 -1.60 19.04
CA ALA A 282 -2.31 -0.71 19.95
C ALA A 282 -3.29 0.25 19.23
N TYR A 283 -3.05 0.60 17.96
CA TYR A 283 -3.98 1.45 17.18
C TYR A 283 -5.32 0.78 16.94
N THR A 284 -5.32 -0.52 16.65
CA THR A 284 -6.51 -1.31 16.31
C THR A 284 -7.03 -2.12 17.49
N GLU A 285 -6.43 -1.95 18.67
CA GLU A 285 -6.77 -2.76 19.83
C GLU A 285 -8.23 -2.53 20.27
N GLY A 286 -8.98 -3.62 20.39
CA GLY A 286 -10.43 -3.59 20.59
C GLY A 286 -11.28 -3.71 19.32
N ALA A 287 -10.69 -3.59 18.12
CA ALA A 287 -11.43 -3.71 16.86
C ALA A 287 -11.92 -5.14 16.54
N GLY A 288 -11.45 -6.12 17.32
CA GLY A 288 -11.91 -7.50 17.28
C GLY A 288 -13.28 -7.76 17.90
N ASN A 289 -13.77 -6.83 18.71
CA ASN A 289 -15.04 -6.98 19.41
C ASN A 289 -16.16 -6.48 18.52
N LEU A 290 -16.57 -7.31 17.56
CA LEU A 290 -17.64 -7.01 16.61
C LEU A 290 -19.06 -7.11 17.21
N ARG A 291 -19.16 -7.09 18.54
CA ARG A 291 -20.44 -7.15 19.25
C ARG A 291 -20.80 -5.78 19.78
N ARG A 292 -21.95 -5.29 19.35
CA ARG A 292 -22.53 -4.04 19.84
C ARG A 292 -23.15 -4.23 21.22
N ARG A 293 -22.81 -3.39 22.20
CA ARG A 293 -23.48 -3.40 23.51
C ARG A 293 -24.69 -2.47 23.46
N GLY A 294 -25.88 -2.99 23.79
CA GLY A 294 -27.04 -2.13 24.09
C GLY A 294 -27.78 -1.57 22.88
N ALA A 295 -28.25 -2.43 21.96
CA ALA A 295 -29.47 -2.04 21.24
C ALA A 295 -30.65 -2.26 22.22
N GLU A 296 -31.18 -1.20 22.83
CA GLU A 296 -32.40 -1.31 23.64
C GLU A 296 -33.53 -2.04 22.89
N ASN A 297 -33.54 -1.88 21.56
CA ASN A 297 -34.38 -2.58 20.60
C ASN A 297 -34.19 -4.11 20.58
N LEU A 298 -32.97 -4.62 20.79
CA LEU A 298 -32.71 -6.07 20.88
C LEU A 298 -33.28 -6.67 22.17
N ASN A 299 -33.19 -5.94 23.29
CA ASN A 299 -33.77 -6.39 24.55
C ASN A 299 -35.30 -6.41 24.47
N SER A 300 -35.90 -5.44 23.78
CA SER A 300 -37.33 -5.44 23.47
C SER A 300 -37.71 -6.62 22.58
N LEU A 301 -37.00 -6.84 21.48
CA LEU A 301 -37.26 -7.93 20.53
C LEU A 301 -37.13 -9.31 21.18
N ASN A 302 -36.09 -9.51 22.00
CA ASN A 302 -35.90 -10.74 22.76
C ASN A 302 -37.00 -10.98 23.80
N ARG A 303 -37.52 -9.92 24.43
CA ARG A 303 -38.67 -10.04 25.35
C ARG A 303 -39.94 -10.43 24.58
N LEU A 304 -40.25 -9.74 23.49
CA LEU A 304 -41.41 -10.05 22.63
C LEU A 304 -41.35 -11.49 22.11
N ALA A 305 -40.20 -11.92 21.58
CA ALA A 305 -40.01 -13.27 21.08
C ALA A 305 -40.21 -14.33 22.17
N ARG A 306 -39.70 -14.11 23.39
CA ARG A 306 -39.91 -15.03 24.53
C ARG A 306 -41.37 -15.10 24.96
N THR A 307 -42.07 -13.96 25.00
CA THR A 307 -43.51 -13.92 25.33
C THR A 307 -44.33 -14.70 24.30
N GLU A 308 -44.09 -14.45 23.02
CA GLU A 308 -44.81 -15.12 21.93
C GLU A 308 -44.48 -16.61 21.86
N GLN A 309 -43.22 -16.98 22.08
CA GLN A 309 -42.81 -18.39 22.17
C GLN A 309 -43.59 -19.12 23.28
N ARG A 310 -43.68 -18.55 24.49
CA ARG A 310 -44.44 -19.14 25.61
C ARG A 310 -45.92 -19.27 25.28
N ARG A 311 -46.51 -18.27 24.63
CA ARG A 311 -47.92 -18.29 24.19
C ARG A 311 -48.18 -19.44 23.21
N LEU A 312 -47.31 -19.64 22.23
CA LEU A 312 -47.43 -20.71 21.23
C LEU A 312 -47.20 -22.10 21.83
N GLU A 313 -46.29 -22.23 22.80
CA GLU A 313 -46.08 -23.47 23.56
C GLU A 313 -47.34 -23.84 24.37
N GLN A 314 -48.01 -22.86 25.01
CA GLN A 314 -49.29 -23.07 25.71
C GLN A 314 -50.45 -23.44 24.78
N MET A 315 -50.39 -23.03 23.51
CA MET A 315 -51.37 -23.39 22.47
C MET A 315 -51.06 -24.72 21.77
N GLU A 316 -50.13 -25.52 22.31
CA GLU A 316 -49.67 -26.79 21.73
C GLU A 316 -49.16 -26.65 20.27
N LYS A 317 -48.54 -25.51 19.94
CA LYS A 317 -47.95 -25.21 18.62
C LYS A 317 -46.40 -25.17 18.68
N PRO A 318 -45.72 -26.29 18.97
CA PRO A 318 -44.26 -26.31 19.17
C PRO A 318 -43.46 -25.99 17.89
N ARG A 319 -44.03 -26.23 16.70
CA ARG A 319 -43.39 -25.86 15.42
C ARG A 319 -43.34 -24.34 15.25
N ASP A 320 -44.42 -23.64 15.57
CA ASP A 320 -44.48 -22.18 15.44
C ASP A 320 -43.65 -21.50 16.52
N ALA A 321 -43.65 -22.02 17.75
CA ALA A 321 -42.77 -21.55 18.83
C ALA A 321 -41.28 -21.65 18.45
N ARG A 322 -40.88 -22.73 17.75
CA ARG A 322 -39.52 -22.86 17.20
C ARG A 322 -39.24 -21.80 16.13
N ARG A 323 -40.16 -21.59 15.18
CA ARG A 323 -40.01 -20.56 14.14
C ARG A 323 -39.81 -19.16 14.72
N VAL A 324 -40.58 -18.78 15.75
CA VAL A 324 -40.44 -17.48 16.43
C VAL A 324 -39.06 -17.36 17.09
N ARG A 325 -38.60 -18.41 17.76
CA ARG A 325 -37.27 -18.45 18.40
C ARG A 325 -36.14 -18.33 17.38
N ASP A 326 -36.25 -19.06 16.27
CA ASP A 326 -35.24 -19.07 15.22
C ASP A 326 -35.20 -17.72 14.50
N ALA A 327 -36.36 -17.14 14.16
CA ALA A 327 -36.44 -15.79 13.59
C ALA A 327 -35.86 -14.72 14.51
N ALA A 328 -36.16 -14.77 15.82
CA ALA A 328 -35.61 -13.83 16.79
C ALA A 328 -34.09 -13.98 16.94
N ARG A 329 -33.57 -15.21 16.89
CA ARG A 329 -32.13 -15.49 16.88
C ARG A 329 -31.49 -14.91 15.62
N ASP A 330 -32.06 -15.15 14.44
CA ASP A 330 -31.49 -14.68 13.17
C ASP A 330 -31.49 -13.14 13.09
N ILE A 331 -32.55 -12.47 13.56
CA ILE A 331 -32.57 -11.00 13.68
C ILE A 331 -31.50 -10.52 14.66
N SER A 332 -31.35 -11.20 15.80
CA SER A 332 -30.34 -10.86 16.79
C SER A 332 -28.92 -11.06 16.26
N ASP A 333 -28.65 -12.12 15.50
CA ASP A 333 -27.35 -12.41 14.90
C ASP A 333 -26.95 -11.32 13.89
N ILE A 334 -27.91 -10.73 13.17
CA ILE A 334 -27.66 -9.59 12.28
C ILE A 334 -27.44 -8.32 13.08
N VAL A 335 -28.38 -7.97 13.97
CA VAL A 335 -28.44 -6.66 14.65
C VAL A 335 -27.42 -6.52 15.79
N GLN A 336 -26.71 -7.58 16.18
CA GLN A 336 -25.64 -7.48 17.17
C GLN A 336 -24.27 -7.17 16.56
N VAL A 337 -24.12 -7.31 15.24
CA VAL A 337 -22.82 -7.24 14.57
C VAL A 337 -22.48 -5.81 14.19
N GLY A 338 -21.42 -5.27 14.78
CA GLY A 338 -20.98 -3.92 14.50
C GLY A 338 -19.67 -3.61 15.22
N LEU A 339 -19.07 -2.48 14.88
CA LEU A 339 -17.77 -2.10 15.40
C LEU A 339 -17.87 -0.74 16.08
N GLU A 340 -18.00 -0.73 17.41
CA GLU A 340 -18.08 0.52 18.19
C GLU A 340 -16.70 1.04 18.59
N SER A 341 -15.72 0.15 18.77
CA SER A 341 -14.40 0.54 19.23
C SER A 341 -13.62 1.27 18.14
N MET A 342 -13.33 2.55 18.32
CA MET A 342 -12.40 3.31 17.47
C MET A 342 -10.92 3.02 17.77
N GLY A 343 -10.63 1.86 18.39
CA GLY A 343 -9.31 1.53 18.90
C GLY A 343 -9.02 2.18 20.26
N ARG A 344 -8.30 1.45 21.12
CA ARG A 344 -7.96 1.92 22.47
C ARG A 344 -6.69 2.76 22.54
N GLY A 345 -5.86 2.73 21.51
CA GLY A 345 -4.58 3.42 21.48
C GLY A 345 -3.53 2.86 22.45
N LYS A 346 -3.83 1.72 23.06
CA LYS A 346 -2.98 1.07 24.06
C LYS A 346 -3.24 -0.43 24.11
N ILE A 347 -2.18 -1.20 24.35
CA ILE A 347 -2.19 -2.65 24.44
C ILE A 347 -1.23 -3.12 25.54
N LYS A 348 -1.45 -4.29 26.12
CA LYS A 348 -0.48 -4.91 27.04
C LYS A 348 0.40 -5.88 26.28
N LEU A 349 1.69 -5.89 26.60
CA LEU A 349 2.59 -6.93 26.13
C LEU A 349 2.19 -8.31 26.67
N PRO A 350 2.55 -9.40 25.97
CA PRO A 350 2.36 -10.75 26.45
C PRO A 350 3.04 -10.99 27.81
N ASN A 351 2.52 -11.96 28.56
CA ASN A 351 3.09 -12.35 29.86
C ASN A 351 4.44 -13.08 29.72
N ASP A 352 4.70 -13.62 28.54
CA ASP A 352 5.91 -14.35 28.15
C ASP A 352 6.90 -13.46 27.37
N TYR A 353 6.74 -12.13 27.39
CA TYR A 353 7.66 -11.19 26.74
C TYR A 353 9.09 -11.31 27.31
N GLN A 354 10.10 -11.48 26.45
CA GLN A 354 11.46 -11.87 26.90
C GLN A 354 12.56 -10.81 26.68
N TYR A 355 12.24 -9.66 26.10
CA TYR A 355 13.24 -8.65 25.72
C TYR A 355 13.42 -7.56 26.78
N ASP A 356 14.65 -7.06 26.94
CA ASP A 356 15.00 -6.07 27.97
C ASP A 356 14.43 -4.66 27.74
N ASN A 357 13.84 -4.41 26.56
CA ASN A 357 13.32 -3.10 26.15
C ASN A 357 11.91 -2.78 26.70
N ALA A 358 11.27 -3.74 27.40
CA ALA A 358 9.99 -3.59 28.10
C ALA A 358 9.76 -4.75 29.09
N ARG A 359 8.80 -4.62 30.01
CA ARG A 359 8.44 -5.69 30.96
C ARG A 359 7.24 -6.50 30.48
N PRO A 360 7.13 -7.80 30.81
CA PRO A 360 5.92 -8.58 30.60
C PRO A 360 4.67 -7.87 31.14
N GLY A 361 3.58 -7.89 30.38
CA GLY A 361 2.32 -7.24 30.77
C GLY A 361 2.36 -5.70 30.79
N GLN A 362 3.48 -5.06 30.42
CA GLN A 362 3.58 -3.60 30.35
C GLN A 362 2.56 -3.05 29.35
N GLU A 363 1.84 -2.00 29.76
CA GLU A 363 0.95 -1.26 28.84
C GLU A 363 1.82 -0.37 27.93
N LEU A 364 1.66 -0.56 26.63
CA LEU A 364 2.25 0.25 25.56
C LEU A 364 1.20 1.17 24.97
N LYS A 365 1.63 2.35 24.51
CA LYS A 365 0.82 3.29 23.75
C LYS A 365 1.08 3.10 22.26
N ALA A 366 0.07 3.44 21.46
CA ALA A 366 0.17 3.37 20.02
C ALA A 366 1.27 4.30 19.49
N LYS A 367 2.10 3.77 18.60
CA LYS A 367 3.21 4.51 17.99
C LYS A 367 3.51 3.95 16.60
N THR A 368 3.79 4.83 15.66
CA THR A 368 4.13 4.47 14.29
C THR A 368 5.54 3.88 14.20
N ILE A 369 5.72 2.85 13.36
CA ILE A 369 7.00 2.16 13.16
C ILE A 369 8.02 2.99 12.36
N PHE A 370 7.56 3.92 11.54
CA PHE A 370 8.40 4.85 10.78
C PHE A 370 7.64 6.13 10.48
N GLY A 371 8.34 7.10 9.87
CA GLY A 371 7.78 8.41 9.58
C GLY A 371 7.56 9.27 10.82
N LEU A 372 7.17 10.51 10.59
CA LEU A 372 6.85 11.46 11.65
C LEU A 372 5.60 10.99 12.41
N ALA A 373 5.73 10.73 13.71
CA ALA A 373 4.61 10.45 14.63
C ALA A 373 3.68 11.67 14.83
N THR A 374 4.02 12.83 14.22
CA THR A 374 3.44 14.14 14.50
C THR A 374 2.05 14.40 13.92
N GLU A 375 1.44 13.44 13.22
CA GLU A 375 0.00 13.48 12.92
C GLU A 375 -0.83 12.51 13.78
N LEU A 376 -0.32 12.15 14.96
CA LEU A 376 -1.17 11.63 16.04
C LEU A 376 -2.01 12.77 16.62
N ASP A 377 -2.89 13.26 15.76
CA ASP A 377 -4.03 14.14 15.92
C ASP A 377 -4.17 14.75 17.32
N ALA A 378 -4.19 16.09 17.39
CA ALA A 378 -4.67 16.81 18.58
C ALA A 378 -6.08 16.35 19.00
N ASN A 379 -6.79 15.61 18.13
CA ASN A 379 -8.06 14.95 18.38
C ASN A 379 -7.97 13.43 18.70
N PHE A 380 -6.82 12.85 19.05
CA PHE A 380 -6.70 11.41 19.39
C PHE A 380 -7.70 10.96 20.48
N GLN A 381 -8.05 11.87 21.40
CA GLN A 381 -9.10 11.62 22.40
C GLN A 381 -10.53 11.79 21.86
N ALA A 382 -10.74 12.52 20.78
CA ALA A 382 -12.05 12.81 20.18
C ALA A 382 -12.43 11.89 19.00
N THR A 383 -11.47 11.40 18.20
CA THR A 383 -11.72 10.57 16.99
C THR A 383 -11.34 9.09 17.16
N GLY A 384 -10.48 8.77 18.14
CA GLY A 384 -10.02 7.41 18.45
C GLY A 384 -8.83 6.95 17.61
N SER A 385 -8.04 6.00 18.17
CA SER A 385 -6.72 5.65 17.63
C SER A 385 -6.73 5.06 16.22
N ARG A 386 -7.79 4.35 15.83
CA ARG A 386 -7.94 3.82 14.46
C ARG A 386 -8.07 4.93 13.42
N SER A 387 -8.74 6.04 13.74
CA SER A 387 -8.85 7.17 12.82
C SER A 387 -7.50 7.81 12.58
N SER A 388 -6.72 8.06 13.64
CA SER A 388 -5.35 8.58 13.51
C SER A 388 -4.45 7.62 12.74
N TYR A 389 -4.56 6.32 12.98
CA TYR A 389 -3.84 5.29 12.24
C TYR A 389 -4.20 5.31 10.75
N ALA A 390 -5.49 5.37 10.42
CA ALA A 390 -6.00 5.41 9.06
C ALA A 390 -5.45 6.62 8.29
N ASN A 391 -5.47 7.80 8.92
CA ASN A 391 -4.90 9.02 8.36
C ASN A 391 -3.39 8.90 8.12
N TRP A 392 -2.64 8.34 9.09
CA TRP A 392 -1.20 8.12 8.93
C TRP A 392 -0.86 7.09 7.84
N VAL A 393 -1.60 5.98 7.75
CA VAL A 393 -1.36 4.94 6.74
C VAL A 393 -1.51 5.53 5.35
N ALA A 394 -2.60 6.26 5.10
CA ALA A 394 -2.96 6.78 3.79
C ALA A 394 -2.60 8.27 3.59
N SER A 395 -1.62 8.77 4.35
CA SER A 395 -1.08 10.11 4.18
C SER A 395 -0.12 10.16 2.99
N GLU A 396 -0.13 11.26 2.23
CA GLU A 396 0.91 11.54 1.23
C GLU A 396 2.31 11.75 1.84
N ALA A 397 2.38 12.02 3.15
CA ALA A 397 3.63 12.09 3.90
C ALA A 397 4.14 10.70 4.30
N ASN A 398 3.33 9.64 4.14
CA ASN A 398 3.75 8.29 4.43
C ASN A 398 4.76 7.81 3.37
N PRO A 399 5.98 7.42 3.76
CA PRO A 399 7.04 7.07 2.80
C PRO A 399 6.79 5.75 2.05
N ARG A 400 5.79 4.96 2.43
CA ARG A 400 5.51 3.65 1.83
C ARG A 400 4.19 3.57 1.10
N PHE A 401 3.17 4.30 1.53
CA PHE A 401 1.81 4.18 1.01
C PHE A 401 1.73 4.33 -0.51
N THR A 402 2.23 5.47 -1.03
CA THR A 402 2.26 5.75 -2.47
C THR A 402 3.17 4.79 -3.23
N THR A 403 4.35 4.49 -2.67
CA THR A 403 5.32 3.56 -3.25
C THR A 403 4.70 2.19 -3.52
N VAL A 404 4.00 1.64 -2.52
CA VAL A 404 3.38 0.30 -2.59
C VAL A 404 2.28 0.26 -3.63
N ILE A 405 1.35 1.22 -3.64
CA ILE A 405 0.25 1.21 -4.61
C ILE A 405 0.73 1.40 -6.05
N VAL A 406 1.69 2.30 -6.26
CA VAL A 406 2.32 2.49 -7.58
C VAL A 406 3.00 1.22 -8.05
N ASN A 407 3.83 0.62 -7.19
CA ASN A 407 4.57 -0.58 -7.51
C ASN A 407 3.62 -1.77 -7.79
N ARG A 408 2.50 -1.84 -7.07
CA ARG A 408 1.46 -2.87 -7.23
C ARG A 408 0.73 -2.74 -8.56
N LEU A 409 0.27 -1.54 -8.92
CA LEU A 409 -0.40 -1.32 -10.20
C LEU A 409 0.56 -1.49 -11.37
N TRP A 410 1.82 -1.06 -11.22
CA TRP A 410 2.86 -1.33 -12.20
C TRP A 410 3.04 -2.84 -12.43
N LYS A 411 3.16 -3.62 -11.35
CA LYS A 411 3.26 -5.09 -11.43
C LYS A 411 2.05 -5.69 -12.11
N GLU A 412 0.83 -5.22 -11.81
CA GLU A 412 -0.37 -5.74 -12.44
C GLU A 412 -0.39 -5.46 -13.96
N VAL A 413 0.05 -4.28 -14.40
CA VAL A 413 0.09 -3.95 -15.83
C VAL A 413 1.20 -4.71 -16.58
N PHE A 414 2.42 -4.76 -16.03
CA PHE A 414 3.62 -5.21 -16.74
C PHE A 414 4.13 -6.60 -16.32
N GLY A 415 3.59 -7.18 -15.25
CA GLY A 415 3.91 -8.52 -14.76
C GLY A 415 5.11 -8.60 -13.80
N LEU A 416 5.88 -7.52 -13.63
CA LEU A 416 7.01 -7.44 -12.73
C LEU A 416 7.04 -6.07 -12.05
N ALA A 417 7.23 -6.04 -10.73
CA ALA A 417 7.28 -4.79 -9.98
C ALA A 417 8.63 -4.07 -10.15
N LEU A 418 8.65 -2.76 -9.88
CA LEU A 418 9.90 -2.00 -9.81
C LEU A 418 10.67 -2.32 -8.53
N VAL A 419 9.96 -2.64 -7.46
CA VAL A 419 10.49 -3.16 -6.19
C VAL A 419 9.95 -4.58 -5.98
N GLU A 420 10.84 -5.56 -5.89
CA GLU A 420 10.49 -6.96 -5.60
C GLU A 420 11.23 -7.44 -4.34
N PRO A 421 10.56 -8.19 -3.44
CA PRO A 421 9.14 -8.57 -3.49
C PRO A 421 8.19 -7.39 -3.19
N LEU A 422 7.00 -7.41 -3.81
CA LEU A 422 6.01 -6.33 -3.73
C LEU A 422 5.65 -5.94 -2.29
N ASP A 423 5.39 -6.95 -1.45
CA ASP A 423 4.85 -6.79 -0.10
C ASP A 423 5.89 -7.06 0.99
N ASN A 424 7.19 -7.02 0.64
CA ASN A 424 8.25 -7.01 1.65
C ASN A 424 9.43 -6.12 1.24
N MET A 425 9.38 -4.87 1.72
CA MET A 425 10.33 -3.81 1.51
C MET A 425 11.03 -3.48 2.83
N PHE A 426 12.35 -3.50 2.78
CA PHE A 426 13.24 -3.02 3.83
C PHE A 426 13.59 -1.54 3.64
N ASP A 427 14.16 -0.92 4.67
CA ASP A 427 14.56 0.49 4.66
C ASP A 427 15.62 0.87 3.60
N ASP A 428 16.38 -0.12 3.14
CA ASP A 428 17.37 0.00 2.07
C ASP A 428 16.89 -0.57 0.73
N THR A 429 15.64 -1.05 0.65
CA THR A 429 15.07 -1.56 -0.60
C THR A 429 14.92 -0.43 -1.61
N MET A 430 15.54 -0.60 -2.77
CA MET A 430 15.51 0.35 -3.88
C MET A 430 14.75 -0.23 -5.08
N ALA A 431 14.07 0.64 -5.81
CA ALA A 431 13.49 0.28 -7.10
C ALA A 431 14.60 -0.02 -8.12
N THR A 432 14.33 -0.95 -9.02
CA THR A 432 15.17 -1.25 -10.20
C THR A 432 15.35 -0.04 -11.12
N HIS A 433 14.37 0.88 -11.12
CA HIS A 433 14.45 2.17 -11.78
C HIS A 433 13.93 3.27 -10.85
N PRO A 434 14.79 3.86 -9.98
CA PRO A 434 14.38 4.83 -8.97
C PRO A 434 13.73 6.09 -9.53
N GLU A 435 14.21 6.62 -10.67
CA GLU A 435 13.64 7.81 -11.30
C GLU A 435 12.22 7.54 -11.83
N LEU A 436 11.99 6.36 -12.39
CA LEU A 436 10.66 5.93 -12.83
C LEU A 436 9.72 5.74 -11.65
N GLN A 437 10.15 5.04 -10.60
CA GLN A 437 9.36 4.89 -9.38
C GLN A 437 8.95 6.25 -8.81
N LEU A 438 9.90 7.18 -8.71
CA LEU A 438 9.66 8.53 -8.23
C LEU A 438 8.64 9.29 -9.10
N HIS A 439 8.78 9.22 -10.43
CA HIS A 439 7.83 9.86 -11.33
C HIS A 439 6.42 9.31 -11.17
N LEU A 440 6.28 7.98 -11.09
CA LEU A 440 4.98 7.33 -10.91
C LEU A 440 4.33 7.70 -9.56
N GLU A 441 5.12 7.81 -8.49
CA GLU A 441 4.66 8.32 -7.19
C GLU A 441 4.12 9.74 -7.29
N LYS A 442 4.84 10.64 -7.96
CA LYS A 442 4.35 12.02 -8.19
C LYS A 442 3.01 12.02 -8.94
N VAL A 443 2.91 11.24 -10.01
CA VAL A 443 1.68 11.15 -10.81
C VAL A 443 0.53 10.62 -9.97
N MET A 444 0.75 9.60 -9.14
CA MET A 444 -0.29 9.04 -8.25
C MET A 444 -0.82 10.08 -7.25
N VAL A 445 0.07 10.82 -6.58
CA VAL A 445 -0.33 11.88 -5.64
C VAL A 445 -1.05 13.01 -6.38
N ALA A 446 -0.52 13.45 -7.52
CA ALA A 446 -1.14 14.49 -8.36
C ALA A 446 -2.54 14.12 -8.88
N LEU A 447 -2.81 12.82 -9.09
CA LEU A 447 -4.13 12.32 -9.45
C LEU A 447 -5.10 12.24 -8.27
N ASN A 448 -4.67 12.62 -7.07
CA ASN A 448 -5.35 12.37 -5.80
C ASN A 448 -5.77 10.90 -5.70
N TYR A 449 -4.82 9.99 -5.94
CA TYR A 449 -5.01 8.55 -5.83
C TYR A 449 -6.16 7.97 -6.68
N ASP A 450 -6.47 8.59 -7.83
CA ASP A 450 -7.37 8.04 -8.85
C ASP A 450 -6.68 6.88 -9.60
N LEU A 451 -7.00 5.66 -9.18
CA LEU A 451 -6.37 4.46 -9.73
C LEU A 451 -6.71 4.26 -11.22
N LYS A 452 -7.91 4.65 -11.65
CA LYS A 452 -8.37 4.44 -13.03
C LYS A 452 -7.63 5.35 -13.99
N GLU A 453 -7.44 6.62 -13.65
CA GLU A 453 -6.61 7.54 -14.45
C GLU A 453 -5.12 7.13 -14.43
N PHE A 454 -4.62 6.65 -13.30
CA PHE A 454 -3.24 6.12 -13.25
C PHE A 454 -3.05 4.93 -14.19
N LEU A 455 -3.98 3.95 -14.15
CA LEU A 455 -3.98 2.82 -15.07
C LEU A 455 -4.15 3.25 -16.53
N ARG A 456 -5.00 4.25 -16.80
CA ARG A 456 -5.17 4.84 -18.12
C ARG A 456 -3.85 5.38 -18.68
N ILE A 457 -3.03 6.04 -17.87
CA ILE A 457 -1.67 6.46 -18.25
C ILE A 457 -0.82 5.24 -18.63
N LEU A 458 -0.76 4.23 -17.75
CA LEU A 458 0.08 3.04 -17.98
C LEU A 458 -0.30 2.29 -19.27
N TYR A 459 -1.60 2.08 -19.52
CA TYR A 459 -2.08 1.40 -20.73
C TYR A 459 -1.82 2.19 -22.02
N ASN A 460 -1.67 3.52 -21.94
CA ASN A 460 -1.36 4.37 -23.08
C ASN A 460 0.16 4.51 -23.35
N THR A 461 1.02 3.87 -22.57
CA THR A 461 2.47 3.82 -22.85
C THR A 461 2.77 2.99 -24.10
N GLN A 462 3.85 3.31 -24.80
CA GLN A 462 4.42 2.43 -25.81
C GLN A 462 4.92 1.13 -25.19
N THR A 463 5.40 1.18 -23.95
CA THR A 463 5.81 0.00 -23.18
C THR A 463 4.70 -1.05 -23.09
N PHE A 464 3.46 -0.64 -22.79
CA PHE A 464 2.30 -1.54 -22.80
C PHE A 464 1.94 -2.06 -24.21
N GLN A 465 2.42 -1.41 -25.25
CA GLN A 465 2.19 -1.75 -26.66
C GLN A 465 3.35 -2.52 -27.29
N ARG A 466 4.39 -2.87 -26.53
CA ARG A 466 5.56 -3.63 -27.03
C ARG A 466 5.43 -5.13 -26.73
N GLU A 467 6.19 -5.94 -27.46
CA GLU A 467 6.28 -7.38 -27.22
C GLU A 467 6.82 -7.68 -25.81
N SER A 468 6.25 -8.69 -25.15
CA SER A 468 6.81 -9.23 -23.92
C SER A 468 7.99 -10.16 -24.22
N PRO A 469 8.96 -10.30 -23.30
CA PRO A 469 10.00 -11.32 -23.42
C PRO A 469 9.41 -12.72 -23.63
N LYS A 470 10.06 -13.56 -24.44
CA LYS A 470 9.63 -14.95 -24.68
C LYS A 470 9.88 -15.88 -23.49
N ARG A 471 10.80 -15.51 -22.59
CA ARG A 471 11.08 -16.26 -21.37
C ARG A 471 10.24 -15.70 -20.22
N GLN A 472 9.82 -16.58 -19.32
CA GLN A 472 9.26 -16.16 -18.04
C GLN A 472 10.31 -15.39 -17.25
N ILE A 473 9.95 -14.21 -16.78
CA ILE A 473 10.76 -13.39 -15.87
C ILE A 473 10.26 -13.64 -14.46
N MET A 474 11.16 -14.00 -13.55
CA MET A 474 10.88 -14.28 -12.15
C MET A 474 11.35 -13.09 -11.30
N SER A 475 10.84 -12.94 -10.07
CA SER A 475 11.32 -11.87 -9.16
C SER A 475 12.84 -11.90 -8.92
N ARG A 476 13.49 -13.07 -9.02
CA ARG A 476 14.96 -13.18 -8.94
C ARG A 476 15.69 -12.52 -10.11
N ASP A 477 15.06 -12.44 -11.29
CA ASP A 477 15.63 -11.81 -12.48
C ASP A 477 15.62 -10.27 -12.40
N ALA A 478 14.82 -9.69 -11.48
CA ALA A 478 14.75 -8.26 -11.24
C ALA A 478 15.97 -7.72 -10.46
N LYS A 479 16.80 -8.60 -9.88
CA LYS A 479 18.02 -8.21 -9.19
C LYS A 479 19.05 -7.84 -10.23
N ASP A 480 19.23 -6.55 -10.45
CA ASP A 480 20.32 -6.03 -11.24
C ASP A 480 21.62 -6.56 -10.63
N THR A 481 22.31 -7.46 -11.33
CA THR A 481 23.63 -7.95 -10.90
C THR A 481 24.68 -6.83 -10.93
N ILE A 482 24.28 -5.65 -11.39
CA ILE A 482 25.03 -4.40 -11.38
C ILE A 482 24.43 -3.49 -10.28
N MET A 483 24.35 -4.00 -9.05
CA MET A 483 24.41 -3.11 -7.90
C MET A 483 25.74 -2.34 -7.99
N PRO A 484 25.81 -1.05 -7.62
CA PRO A 484 27.08 -0.33 -7.58
C PRO A 484 28.11 -1.18 -6.80
N PRO A 485 29.37 -1.30 -7.27
CA PRO A 485 30.42 -2.13 -6.66
C PRO A 485 30.69 -1.83 -5.18
N GLU A 486 30.10 -0.76 -4.65
CA GLU A 486 30.29 -0.23 -3.29
C GLU A 486 29.37 -0.87 -2.24
N VAL A 487 28.42 -1.75 -2.62
CA VAL A 487 27.69 -2.57 -1.64
C VAL A 487 28.57 -3.73 -1.22
N LEU A 488 29.40 -3.49 -0.19
CA LEU A 488 30.23 -4.50 0.45
C LEU A 488 29.33 -5.62 1.02
N TRP A 489 29.57 -6.84 0.56
CA TRP A 489 28.95 -8.06 1.06
C TRP A 489 29.20 -8.22 2.57
N VAL A 490 28.14 -8.41 3.36
CA VAL A 490 28.29 -8.93 4.73
C VAL A 490 28.11 -10.44 4.68
N VAL A 491 29.23 -11.16 4.68
CA VAL A 491 29.23 -12.61 4.97
C VAL A 491 29.08 -12.76 6.48
N ALA A 492 27.90 -13.16 6.95
CA ALA A 492 27.68 -13.51 8.35
C ALA A 492 27.79 -15.02 8.53
N GLY A 493 28.81 -15.43 9.28
CA GLY A 493 29.05 -16.80 9.75
C GLY A 493 30.25 -16.78 10.72
N PRO A 494 30.32 -17.69 11.71
CA PRO A 494 31.27 -17.59 12.82
C PRO A 494 32.75 -17.77 12.43
N ASN A 495 33.07 -18.04 11.17
CA ASN A 495 34.43 -18.25 10.70
C ASN A 495 34.70 -17.53 9.38
N GLN A 496 35.36 -16.37 9.45
CA GLN A 496 35.77 -15.57 8.29
C GLN A 496 36.86 -16.25 7.42
N ALA A 497 37.54 -17.27 7.95
CA ALA A 497 38.74 -17.84 7.32
C ALA A 497 38.49 -19.09 6.45
N ASP A 498 37.35 -19.78 6.57
CA ASP A 498 37.05 -20.98 5.78
C ASP A 498 35.55 -21.11 5.45
N PRO A 499 35.08 -20.50 4.35
CA PRO A 499 33.68 -20.39 3.99
C PRO A 499 33.12 -21.64 3.30
N THR A 500 33.67 -22.84 3.53
CA THR A 500 33.28 -24.07 2.79
C THR A 500 32.70 -25.19 3.65
N ARG A 501 32.82 -25.12 4.98
CA ARG A 501 32.24 -26.12 5.89
C ARG A 501 31.07 -25.50 6.66
N ASN A 502 29.85 -25.94 6.35
CA ASN A 502 28.55 -25.51 6.91
C ASN A 502 28.07 -24.10 6.53
N SER A 503 28.69 -23.45 5.55
CA SER A 503 28.15 -22.27 4.88
C SER A 503 27.10 -22.70 3.85
N VAL A 504 25.85 -22.30 4.07
CA VAL A 504 24.85 -22.32 3.01
C VAL A 504 25.00 -21.01 2.23
N PRO A 505 25.25 -21.01 0.91
CA PRO A 505 25.25 -19.79 0.12
C PRO A 505 23.87 -19.15 0.24
N TYR A 506 23.78 -17.99 0.92
CA TYR A 506 22.49 -17.39 1.21
C TYR A 506 21.98 -16.58 0.02
N PHE A 507 20.84 -17.02 -0.50
CA PHE A 507 20.02 -16.27 -1.43
C PHE A 507 19.00 -15.47 -0.62
N TYR A 508 18.95 -14.17 -0.89
CA TYR A 508 17.99 -13.22 -0.34
C TYR A 508 16.57 -13.62 -0.79
N GLN A 509 15.92 -14.44 0.05
CA GLN A 509 14.47 -14.58 0.21
C GLN A 509 14.15 -14.16 1.64
N GLY A 510 13.63 -12.95 1.76
CA GLY A 510 12.94 -12.41 2.90
C GLY A 510 12.03 -11.39 2.30
#